data_AF-A0A3A0EV47-F1
#
_entry.id   AF-A0A3A0EV47-F1
#
_cell.length_a   1.000
_cell.length_b   1.000
_cell.length_c   1.000
_cell.angle_alpha   90.00
_cell.angle_beta   90.00
_cell.angle_gamma   90.00
#
_symmetry.space_group_name_H-M   'P 1'
#
loop_
_entity.id
_entity.type
_entity.pdbx_description
1 polymer ?
#
loop_
_entity_poly.entity_id
_entity_poly.type
_entity_poly.pdbx_seq_one_letter_code
_entity_poly.pdbx_strand_id
1 'polypeptide(L)' 'AANLGLSTVRDFEKGRRQPHPNNMAAIKTALEAAGVIFIAENGGGAGVRLRK' A
#
# COMPACT_ATOMS: atom_id res chain seq x y z
N ALA A 1 0.65 3.07 11.89
CA ALA A 1 0.00 3.81 10.79
C ALA A 1 -1.20 3.06 10.21
N ALA A 2 -1.08 1.82 9.70
CA ALA A 2 -2.20 1.08 9.09
C ALA A 2 -3.05 0.20 10.04
N ASN A 3 -2.69 0.09 11.32
CA ASN A 3 -3.35 -0.77 12.32
C ASN A 3 -3.49 -2.27 11.92
N LEU A 4 -2.44 -2.84 11.32
CA LEU A 4 -2.37 -4.26 10.96
C LEU A 4 -1.25 -4.97 11.74
N GLY A 5 -1.44 -6.24 12.05
CA GLY A 5 -0.41 -7.09 12.66
C GLY A 5 0.74 -7.39 11.69
N LEU A 6 1.95 -7.55 12.23
CA LEU A 6 3.15 -7.78 11.42
C LEU A 6 3.08 -9.08 10.59
N SER A 7 2.50 -10.15 11.14
CA SER A 7 2.27 -11.40 10.42
C SER A 7 1.32 -11.21 9.24
N THR A 8 0.27 -10.40 9.40
CA THR A 8 -0.69 -10.06 8.35
C THR A 8 -0.02 -9.35 7.18
N VAL A 9 0.81 -8.34 7.46
CA VAL A 9 1.57 -7.62 6.41
C VAL A 9 2.50 -8.58 5.68
N ARG A 10 3.24 -9.42 6.40
CA ARG A 10 4.14 -10.43 5.80
C ARG A 10 3.42 -11.44 4.91
N ASP A 11 2.20 -11.84 5.27
CA ASP A 11 1.39 -12.75 4.44
C ASP A 11 0.96 -12.08 3.14
N PHE A 12 0.65 -10.78 3.17
CA PHE A 12 0.31 -10.00 1.97
C PHE A 12 1.52 -9.82 1.06
N GLU A 13 2.68 -9.47 1.61
CA GLU A 13 3.93 -9.34 0.83
C GLU A 13 4.36 -10.64 0.15
N LYS A 14 4.08 -11.80 0.78
CA LYS A 14 4.33 -13.12 0.21
C LYS A 14 3.24 -13.61 -0.75
N GLY A 15 2.19 -12.81 -0.98
CA GLY A 15 1.06 -13.19 -1.83
C GLY A 15 0.21 -14.34 -1.27
N ARG A 16 0.36 -14.71 0.01
CA ARG A 16 -0.41 -15.81 0.62
C ARG A 16 -1.87 -15.46 0.82
N ARG A 17 -2.17 -14.17 0.96
CA ARG A 17 -3.50 -13.59 1.12
C ARG A 17 -3.55 -12.26 0.41
N GLN A 18 -4.72 -11.90 -0.13
CA GLN A 18 -4.94 -10.55 -0.64
C GLN A 18 -5.54 -9.67 0.48
N PRO A 19 -5.10 -8.41 0.62
CA PRO A 19 -5.73 -7.49 1.57
C PRO A 19 -7.19 -7.24 1.19
N HIS A 20 -8.10 -7.36 2.15
CA HIS A 20 -9.47 -6.88 1.99
C HIS A 20 -9.47 -5.36 1.70
N PRO A 21 -10.46 -4.79 0.97
CA PRO A 21 -10.52 -3.36 0.65
C PRO A 21 -10.19 -2.40 1.81
N ASN A 22 -10.68 -2.69 3.02
CA ASN A 22 -10.36 -1.88 4.20
C ASN A 22 -8.87 -1.90 4.57
N ASN A 23 -8.25 -3.08 4.55
CA ASN A 23 -6.82 -3.24 4.83
C ASN A 23 -5.98 -2.59 3.72
N MET A 24 -6.42 -2.71 2.46
CA MET A 24 -5.77 -2.05 1.33
C MET A 24 -5.79 -0.52 1.49
N ALA A 25 -6.94 0.05 1.85
CA ALA A 25 -7.07 1.48 2.12
C ALA A 25 -6.17 1.91 3.29
N ALA A 26 -6.18 1.16 4.40
CA ALA A 26 -5.36 1.46 5.57
C ALA A 26 -3.85 1.42 5.25
N ILE A 27 -3.39 0.45 4.44
CA ILE A 27 -2.00 0.37 3.98
C ILE A 27 -1.67 1.57 3.08
N LYS A 28 -2.54 1.88 2.11
CA LYS A 28 -2.35 3.01 1.19
C LYS A 28 -2.21 4.33 1.95
N THR A 29 -3.15 4.62 2.85
CA THR A 29 -3.13 5.85 3.67
C THR A 29 -1.89 5.92 4.56
N ALA A 30 -1.46 4.79 5.13
CA ALA A 30 -0.25 4.75 5.94
C ALA A 30 1.01 5.09 5.13
N LEU A 31 1.11 4.59 3.91
CA LEU A 31 2.22 4.90 2.99
C LEU A 31 2.17 6.35 2.53
N GLU A 32 0.98 6.88 2.23
CA GLU A 32 0.79 8.29 1.87
C GLU A 32 1.19 9.23 3.01
N ALA A 33 0.81 8.92 4.25
CA ALA A 33 1.22 9.68 5.43
C ALA A 33 2.74 9.65 5.65
N ALA A 34 3.41 8.54 5.29
CA ALA A 34 4.86 8.41 5.32
C ALA A 34 5.56 9.15 4.15
N GLY A 35 4.80 9.74 3.22
CA GLY A 35 5.33 10.53 2.11
C GLY A 35 5.39 9.81 0.77
N VAL A 36 4.80 8.64 0.64
CA VAL A 36 4.61 7.95 -0.65
C VAL A 36 3.48 8.62 -1.42
N ILE A 37 3.60 8.73 -2.73
CA ILE A 37 2.57 9.25 -3.62
C ILE A 37 2.31 8.20 -4.69
N PHE A 38 1.08 7.69 -4.70
CA PHE A 38 0.60 6.74 -5.71
C PHE A 38 0.18 7.52 -6.96
N ILE A 39 0.70 7.09 -8.12
CA ILE A 39 0.43 7.70 -9.41
C ILE A 39 -0.42 6.71 -10.21
N ALA A 40 -1.60 7.16 -10.61
CA ALA A 40 -2.48 6.38 -11.48
C ALA A 40 -1.82 6.14 -12.85
N GLU A 41 -2.19 5.03 -13.47
CA GLU A 41 -1.68 4.68 -14.80
C GLU A 41 -2.06 5.76 -15.84
N ASN A 42 -1.07 6.22 -16.59
CA ASN A 42 -1.23 7.21 -17.66
C ASN A 42 -0.63 6.73 -19.00
N GLY A 43 -0.63 5.41 -19.24
CA GLY A 43 -0.17 4.78 -20.49
C GLY A 43 1.10 3.92 -20.36
N GLY A 44 1.81 3.97 -19.22
CA GLY A 44 3.00 3.16 -18.94
C GLY A 44 2.87 2.23 -17.71
N GLY A 45 1.65 2.03 -17.20
CA GLY A 45 1.39 1.36 -15.92
C GLY A 45 1.32 2.32 -14.72
N ALA A 46 0.84 1.80 -13.59
CA ALA A 46 0.78 2.53 -12.33
C ALA A 46 2.19 2.73 -11.72
N GLY A 47 2.36 3.78 -10.91
CA GLY A 47 3.67 4.14 -10.33
C GLY A 47 3.60 4.66 -8.90
N VAL A 48 4.78 4.81 -8.28
CA VAL A 48 4.95 5.40 -6.95
C VAL A 48 6.16 6.35 -6.92
N ARG A 49 6.07 7.42 -6.14
CA ARG A 49 7.20 8.32 -5.84
C ARG A 49 7.19 8.77 -4.40
N LEU A 50 8.32 9.29 -3.90
CA LEU A 50 8.38 9.95 -2.60
C LEU A 50 8.16 11.46 -2.73
N ARG A 51 7.58 12.09 -1.70
CA ARG A 51 7.57 13.54 -1.54
C ARG A 51 9.01 14.04 -1.31
N LYS A 52 9.29 15.25 -1.77
CA LYS A 52 10.52 15.96 -1.42
C LYS A 52 10.50 16.39 0.05
#